data_AF-A0A9E1HZ24-F1
#
_entry.id   AF-A0A9E1HZ24-F1
#
_cell.length_a   1.000
_cell.length_b   1.000
_cell.length_c   1.000
_cell.angle_alpha   90.00
_cell.angle_beta   90.00
_cell.angle_gamma   90.00
#
_symmetry.space_group_name_H-M   'P 1'
#
loop_
_entity.id
_entity.type
_entity.pdbx_description
1 polymer ?
#
loop_
_entity_poly.entity_id
_entity_poly.type
_entity_poly.pdbx_seq_one_letter_code
_entity_poly.pdbx_strand_id
1 'polypeptide(L)'
;MADWAKIKTEYITTVSSYRKLAKKHAVSLKALAMRAKDEEWTKLRRDFQDKTTTKIVQETSDILAEGQAGRLKRILQIGDEVLVCLQKAVGELSNEEKIDTYRARQIVQSLKDLKEIQTADEKADKPQAGGVVILSQVLSEQEGESM
;
A
#
# COMPACT_ATOMS: atom_id res chain seq x y z
N MET A 1 28.29 -33.39 -10.53
CA MET A 1 28.68 -32.40 -9.51
C MET A 1 27.42 -31.73 -8.99
N ALA A 2 27.32 -31.45 -7.68
CA ALA A 2 26.19 -30.72 -7.14
C ALA A 2 26.22 -29.26 -7.61
N ASP A 3 25.08 -28.72 -8.01
CA ASP A 3 24.93 -27.32 -8.44
C ASP A 3 24.72 -26.42 -7.22
N TRP A 4 25.84 -26.02 -6.63
CA TRP A 4 25.85 -25.21 -5.42
C TRP A 4 25.28 -23.80 -5.60
N ALA A 5 25.38 -23.24 -6.82
CA ALA A 5 24.82 -21.93 -7.12
C ALA A 5 23.29 -21.97 -7.05
N LYS A 6 22.68 -23.02 -7.62
CA LYS A 6 21.24 -23.23 -7.54
C LYS A 6 20.74 -23.44 -6.10
N ILE A 7 21.47 -24.23 -5.30
CA ILE A 7 21.13 -24.47 -3.89
C ILE A 7 21.23 -23.18 -3.08
N LYS A 8 22.26 -22.36 -3.34
CA LYS A 8 22.45 -21.06 -2.69
C LYS A 8 21.31 -20.11 -3.00
N THR A 9 20.96 -19.94 -4.28
CA THR A 9 19.84 -19.08 -4.68
C THR A 9 18.54 -19.54 -4.03
N GLU A 10 18.24 -20.84 -4.05
CA GLU A 10 17.04 -21.38 -3.41
C GLU A 10 17.02 -21.14 -1.89
N TYR A 11 18.17 -21.26 -1.22
CA TYR A 11 18.27 -20.92 0.20
C TYR A 11 18.06 -19.42 0.43
N ILE A 12 18.65 -18.54 -0.36
CA ILE A 12 18.55 -17.09 -0.12
C ILE A 12 17.12 -16.58 -0.39
N THR A 13 16.42 -17.14 -1.38
CA THR A 13 15.11 -16.64 -1.82
C THR A 13 13.91 -17.31 -1.15
N THR A 14 14.06 -18.47 -0.51
CA THR A 14 12.94 -19.24 0.08
C THR A 14 13.11 -19.48 1.58
N VAL A 15 12.03 -19.86 2.28
CA VAL A 15 12.04 -20.21 3.72
C VAL A 15 12.57 -21.64 3.97
N SER A 16 13.31 -22.23 3.02
CA SER A 16 13.77 -23.62 3.12
C SER A 16 14.91 -23.79 4.13
N SER A 17 14.85 -24.85 4.94
CA SER A 17 15.95 -25.22 5.85
C SER A 17 17.03 -26.04 5.14
N TYR A 18 18.25 -26.04 5.66
CA TYR A 18 19.36 -26.84 5.12
C TYR A 18 19.01 -28.34 5.01
N ARG A 19 18.20 -28.87 5.94
CA ARG A 19 17.74 -30.27 5.90
C ARG A 19 16.84 -30.55 4.69
N LYS A 20 15.91 -29.64 4.38
CA LYS A 20 15.03 -29.76 3.21
C LYS A 20 15.84 -29.63 1.91
N LEU A 21 16.76 -28.67 1.85
CA LEU A 21 17.63 -28.46 0.68
C LEU A 21 18.57 -29.64 0.43
N ALA A 22 19.19 -30.18 1.48
CA ALA A 22 20.07 -31.35 1.39
C ALA A 22 19.35 -32.58 0.82
N LYS A 23 18.11 -32.83 1.26
CA LYS A 23 17.26 -33.90 0.75
C LYS A 23 16.85 -33.66 -0.71
N LYS A 24 16.47 -32.42 -1.07
CA LYS A 24 16.02 -32.05 -2.43
C LYS A 24 17.13 -32.19 -3.47
N HIS A 25 18.35 -31.79 -3.11
CA HIS A 25 19.50 -31.77 -4.02
C HIS A 25 20.42 -32.98 -3.86
N ALA A 26 20.02 -33.98 -3.06
CA ALA A 26 20.78 -35.19 -2.78
C ALA A 26 22.24 -34.92 -2.36
N VAL A 27 22.44 -33.90 -1.51
CA VAL A 27 23.75 -33.53 -0.97
C VAL A 27 23.85 -33.82 0.52
N SER A 28 25.07 -34.10 1.00
CA SER A 28 25.32 -34.26 2.43
C SER A 28 25.03 -32.96 3.18
N LEU A 29 24.23 -33.05 4.26
CA LEU A 29 23.92 -31.92 5.13
C LEU A 29 25.18 -31.26 5.70
N LYS A 30 26.21 -32.07 6.01
CA LYS A 30 27.49 -31.57 6.53
C LYS A 30 28.25 -30.74 5.50
N ALA A 31 28.27 -31.20 4.24
CA ALA A 31 28.91 -30.48 3.14
C ALA A 31 28.17 -29.17 2.82
N LEU A 32 26.84 -29.20 2.84
CA LEU A 32 26.00 -28.01 2.67
C LEU A 32 26.21 -26.98 3.78
N ALA A 33 26.22 -27.42 5.05
CA ALA A 33 26.38 -26.53 6.20
C ALA A 33 27.76 -25.87 6.24
N MET A 34 28.82 -26.62 5.94
CA MET A 34 30.18 -26.09 5.87
C MET A 34 30.28 -24.99 4.81
N ARG A 35 29.78 -25.28 3.60
CA ARG A 35 29.78 -24.31 2.50
C ARG A 35 28.91 -23.09 2.78
N ALA A 36 27.73 -23.29 3.35
CA ALA A 36 26.83 -22.20 3.72
C ALA A 36 27.45 -21.28 4.79
N LYS A 37 28.27 -21.84 5.68
CA LYS A 37 29.05 -21.07 6.66
C LYS A 37 30.17 -20.28 5.99
N ASP A 38 30.96 -20.93 5.14
CA ASP A 38 32.10 -20.29 4.44
C ASP A 38 31.66 -19.14 3.52
N GLU A 39 30.47 -19.28 2.92
CA GLU A 39 29.87 -18.28 2.04
C GLU A 39 28.83 -17.37 2.73
N GLU A 40 28.71 -17.42 4.05
CA GLU A 40 27.81 -16.59 4.87
C GLU A 40 26.35 -16.55 4.38
N TRP A 41 25.77 -17.70 3.99
CA TRP A 41 24.45 -17.74 3.35
C TRP A 41 23.33 -17.15 4.21
N THR A 42 23.41 -17.27 5.53
CA THR A 42 22.45 -16.66 6.47
C THR A 42 22.45 -15.14 6.37
N LYS A 43 23.63 -14.52 6.22
CA LYS A 43 23.76 -13.07 6.05
C LYS A 43 23.25 -12.64 4.68
N LEU A 44 23.58 -13.39 3.63
CA LEU A 44 23.05 -13.12 2.29
C LEU A 44 21.51 -13.23 2.23
N ARG A 45 20.92 -14.19 2.94
CA ARG A 45 19.45 -14.28 3.09
C ARG A 45 18.90 -13.06 3.81
N ARG A 46 19.51 -12.64 4.92
CA ARG A 46 19.08 -11.44 5.65
C ARG A 46 19.16 -10.19 4.77
N ASP A 47 20.28 -9.97 4.09
CA ASP A 47 20.46 -8.83 3.19
C ASP A 47 19.45 -8.86 2.03
N PHE A 48 19.11 -10.05 1.52
CA PHE A 48 18.07 -10.22 0.50
C PHE A 48 16.68 -9.87 1.04
N GLN A 49 16.34 -10.34 2.24
CA GLN A 49 15.09 -10.02 2.92
C GLN A 49 14.97 -8.54 3.22
N ASP A 50 16.02 -7.91 3.73
CA ASP A 50 16.06 -6.47 4.03
C ASP A 50 15.85 -5.66 2.76
N LYS A 51 16.62 -5.95 1.69
CA LYS A 51 16.46 -5.27 0.38
C LYS A 51 15.07 -5.47 -0.23
N THR A 52 14.54 -6.68 -0.15
CA THR A 52 13.21 -7.01 -0.69
C THR A 52 12.12 -6.30 0.11
N THR A 53 12.24 -6.28 1.44
CA THR A 53 11.30 -5.57 2.33
C THR A 53 11.33 -4.07 2.05
N THR A 54 12.50 -3.46 1.93
CA THR A 54 12.63 -2.02 1.59
C THR A 54 11.96 -1.70 0.26
N LYS A 55 12.21 -2.52 -0.78
CA LYS A 55 11.59 -2.31 -2.10
C LYS A 55 10.07 -2.45 -2.06
N ILE A 56 9.56 -3.50 -1.41
CA ILE A 56 8.11 -3.73 -1.27
C ILE A 56 7.46 -2.55 -0.54
N VAL A 57 8.06 -2.09 0.57
CA VAL A 57 7.54 -0.92 1.31
C VAL A 57 7.50 0.30 0.40
N GLN A 58 8.59 0.58 -0.33
CA GLN A 58 8.66 1.74 -1.23
C GLN A 58 7.63 1.66 -2.36
N GLU A 59 7.57 0.55 -3.10
CA GLU A 59 6.60 0.36 -4.19
C GLU A 59 5.16 0.42 -3.68
N THR A 60 4.89 -0.15 -2.49
CA THR A 60 3.55 -0.08 -1.89
C THR A 60 3.19 1.35 -1.49
N SER A 61 4.15 2.11 -0.92
CA SER A 61 3.96 3.52 -0.60
C SER A 61 3.68 4.36 -1.85
N ASP A 62 4.39 4.12 -2.94
CA ASP A 62 4.21 4.84 -4.21
C ASP A 62 2.83 4.54 -4.82
N ILE A 63 2.43 3.26 -4.88
CA ILE A 63 1.10 2.86 -5.38
C ILE A 63 -0.02 3.47 -4.54
N LEU A 64 0.13 3.46 -3.21
CA LEU A 64 -0.85 4.06 -2.30
C LEU A 64 -0.92 5.58 -2.49
N ALA A 65 0.21 6.25 -2.62
CA ALA A 65 0.25 7.69 -2.86
C ALA A 65 -0.39 8.06 -4.20
N GLU A 66 -0.08 7.33 -5.27
CA GLU A 66 -0.70 7.51 -6.60
C GLU A 66 -2.22 7.25 -6.55
N GLY A 67 -2.65 6.18 -5.89
CA GLY A 67 -4.06 5.85 -5.72
C GLY A 67 -4.83 6.91 -4.92
N GLN A 68 -4.24 7.42 -3.83
CA GLN A 68 -4.81 8.48 -3.02
C GLN A 68 -4.87 9.81 -3.78
N ALA A 69 -3.79 10.20 -4.44
CA ALA A 69 -3.74 11.42 -5.26
C ALA A 69 -4.75 11.36 -6.42
N GLY A 70 -4.89 10.21 -7.08
CA GLY A 70 -5.88 9.99 -8.13
C GLY A 70 -7.32 10.09 -7.62
N ARG A 71 -7.61 9.51 -6.45
CA ARG A 71 -8.92 9.61 -5.79
C ARG A 71 -9.23 11.05 -5.40
N LEU A 72 -8.27 11.77 -4.83
CA LEU A 72 -8.41 13.16 -4.46
C LEU A 72 -8.70 14.05 -5.67
N LYS A 73 -7.90 13.89 -6.74
CA LYS A 73 -8.12 14.60 -8.01
C LYS A 73 -9.54 14.40 -8.52
N ARG A 74 -10.07 13.17 -8.44
CA ARG A 74 -11.44 12.86 -8.85
C ARG A 74 -12.50 13.54 -7.97
N ILE A 75 -12.28 13.61 -6.66
CA ILE A 75 -13.18 14.34 -5.74
C ILE A 75 -13.21 15.83 -6.09
N LEU A 76 -12.05 16.44 -6.32
CA LEU A 76 -11.96 17.85 -6.71
C LEU A 76 -12.68 18.12 -8.05
N GLN A 77 -12.46 17.27 -9.05
CA GLN A 77 -13.15 17.37 -10.35
C GLN A 77 -14.67 17.28 -10.21
N ILE A 78 -15.17 16.34 -9.40
CA ILE A 78 -16.61 16.23 -9.14
C ILE A 78 -17.13 17.47 -8.40
N GLY A 79 -16.34 18.02 -7.47
CA GLY A 79 -16.65 19.28 -6.78
C GLY A 79 -16.82 20.43 -7.77
N ASP A 80 -15.91 20.58 -8.73
CA ASP A 80 -16.00 21.60 -9.79
C ASP A 80 -17.25 21.41 -10.66
N GLU A 81 -17.56 20.18 -11.05
CA GLU A 81 -18.77 19.86 -11.83
C GLU A 81 -20.06 20.19 -11.06
N VAL A 82 -20.12 19.87 -9.77
CA VAL A 82 -21.25 20.21 -8.90
C VAL A 82 -21.37 21.72 -8.74
N LEU A 83 -20.26 22.45 -8.60
CA LEU A 83 -20.27 23.92 -8.54
C LEU A 83 -20.89 24.52 -9.81
N VAL A 84 -20.54 24.00 -10.99
CA VAL A 84 -21.14 24.44 -12.27
C VAL A 84 -22.65 24.17 -12.29
N CYS A 85 -23.10 23.02 -11.80
CA CYS A 85 -24.53 22.71 -11.70
C CYS A 85 -25.25 23.67 -10.75
N LEU A 86 -24.67 23.97 -9.59
CA LEU A 86 -25.24 24.91 -8.62
C LEU A 86 -25.28 26.34 -9.20
N GLN A 87 -24.26 26.77 -9.95
CA GLN A 87 -24.26 28.05 -10.66
C GLN A 87 -25.41 28.15 -11.68
N LYS A 88 -25.65 27.09 -12.45
CA LYS A 88 -26.79 27.02 -13.38
C LYS A 88 -28.11 27.11 -12.64
N ALA A 89 -28.26 26.36 -11.55
CA ALA A 89 -29.47 26.37 -10.72
C ALA A 89 -29.75 27.77 -10.12
N VAL A 90 -28.71 28.49 -9.70
CA VAL A 90 -28.84 29.90 -9.26
C VAL A 90 -29.30 30.78 -10.41
N GLY A 91 -28.72 30.62 -11.60
CA GLY A 91 -29.11 31.38 -12.80
C GLY A 91 -30.57 31.17 -13.17
N GLU A 92 -31.02 29.91 -13.20
CA GLU A 92 -32.44 29.56 -13.45
C GLU A 92 -33.36 30.20 -12.41
N LEU A 93 -33.03 30.05 -11.13
CA LEU A 93 -33.82 30.60 -10.02
C LEU A 93 -33.88 32.13 -10.06
N SER A 94 -32.80 32.80 -10.49
CA SER A 94 -32.76 34.26 -10.62
C SER A 94 -33.61 34.81 -11.77
N ASN A 95 -33.95 33.97 -12.75
CA ASN A 95 -34.78 34.33 -13.89
C ASN A 95 -36.28 34.07 -13.66
N GLU A 96 -36.66 33.52 -12.51
CA GLU A 96 -38.06 33.28 -12.16
C GLU A 96 -38.77 34.59 -11.74
N GLU A 97 -40.03 34.76 -12.15
CA GLU A 97 -40.84 35.94 -11.80
C GLU A 97 -41.02 36.11 -10.28
N LYS A 98 -41.01 34.99 -9.55
CA LYS A 98 -40.96 34.95 -8.08
C LYS A 98 -39.92 33.94 -7.65
N ILE A 99 -39.02 34.37 -6.78
CA ILE A 99 -37.95 33.52 -6.27
C ILE A 99 -38.52 32.43 -5.34
N ASP A 100 -38.30 31.17 -5.70
CA ASP A 100 -38.55 30.03 -4.80
C ASP A 100 -37.50 29.97 -3.69
N THR A 101 -37.87 30.49 -2.51
CA THR A 101 -37.01 30.51 -1.33
C THR A 101 -36.60 29.11 -0.83
N TYR A 102 -37.38 28.06 -1.11
CA TYR A 102 -37.02 26.68 -0.74
C TYR A 102 -35.89 26.16 -1.62
N ARG A 103 -36.01 26.34 -2.94
CA ARG A 103 -34.93 25.99 -3.88
C ARG A 103 -33.65 26.78 -3.60
N ALA A 104 -33.78 28.08 -3.29
CA ALA A 104 -32.64 28.90 -2.86
C ALA A 104 -31.93 28.31 -1.63
N ARG A 105 -32.69 27.84 -0.63
CA ARG A 105 -32.12 27.19 0.57
C ARG A 105 -31.41 25.89 0.24
N GLN A 106 -31.97 25.05 -0.64
CA GLN A 106 -31.32 23.80 -1.04
C GLN A 106 -29.96 24.05 -1.70
N ILE A 107 -29.88 25.02 -2.61
CA ILE A 107 -28.62 25.41 -3.27
C ILE A 107 -27.58 25.85 -2.23
N VAL A 108 -27.98 26.69 -1.26
CA VAL A 108 -27.08 27.13 -0.18
C VAL A 108 -26.61 25.96 0.68
N GLN A 109 -27.47 24.97 0.94
CA GLN A 109 -27.07 23.78 1.70
C GLN A 109 -26.03 22.96 0.92
N SER A 110 -26.29 22.68 -0.36
CA SER A 110 -25.33 21.95 -1.22
C SER A 110 -23.98 22.66 -1.33
N LEU A 111 -23.94 24.00 -1.34
CA LEU A 111 -22.68 24.77 -1.30
C LEU A 111 -21.92 24.60 0.02
N LYS A 112 -22.63 24.51 1.16
CA LYS A 112 -22.01 24.23 2.46
C LYS A 112 -21.43 22.81 2.48
N ASP A 113 -22.20 21.83 2.02
CA ASP A 113 -21.78 20.43 1.97
C ASP A 113 -20.53 20.26 1.08
N LEU A 114 -20.49 20.95 -0.06
CA LEU A 114 -19.32 20.96 -0.96
C LEU A 114 -18.09 21.58 -0.29
N LYS A 115 -18.26 22.69 0.43
CA LYS A 115 -17.18 23.31 1.21
C LYS A 115 -16.65 22.39 2.32
N GLU A 116 -17.53 21.64 2.97
CA GLU A 116 -17.13 20.65 3.99
C GLU A 116 -16.29 19.51 3.38
N ILE A 117 -16.66 19.03 2.19
CA ILE A 117 -15.86 18.02 1.46
C ILE A 117 -14.47 18.57 1.10
N GLN A 118 -14.36 19.83 0.65
CA GLN A 118 -13.08 20.45 0.32
C GLN A 118 -12.18 20.68 1.55
N THR A 119 -12.77 21.04 2.70
CA THR A 119 -12.02 21.35 3.93
C THR A 119 -11.67 20.11 4.78
N ALA A 120 -12.38 18.99 4.59
CA ALA A 120 -12.00 17.71 5.20
C ALA A 120 -10.64 17.20 4.70
N ASP A 121 -10.27 17.56 3.47
CA ASP A 121 -9.01 17.16 2.83
C ASP A 121 -7.80 17.96 3.36
N GLU A 122 -7.94 19.27 3.61
CA GLU A 122 -6.90 20.09 4.25
C GLU A 122 -6.47 19.55 5.63
N LYS A 123 -7.34 18.79 6.31
CA LYS A 123 -7.04 18.14 7.60
C LYS A 123 -6.44 16.74 7.46
N ALA A 124 -6.59 16.10 6.29
CA ALA A 124 -6.06 14.77 6.00
C ALA A 124 -4.57 14.79 5.58
N ASP A 125 -4.05 15.95 5.19
CA ASP A 125 -2.63 16.16 4.81
C ASP A 125 -1.65 16.16 6.01
N LYS A 126 -2.11 15.75 7.21
CA LYS A 126 -1.19 15.34 8.28
C LYS A 126 -0.83 13.88 8.04
N PRO A 127 0.44 13.53 7.78
CA PRO A 127 0.85 12.15 7.56
C PRO A 127 0.52 11.34 8.81
N GLN A 128 -0.58 10.58 8.77
CA GLN A 128 -0.87 9.58 9.78
C GLN A 128 0.05 8.40 9.49
N ALA A 129 1.15 8.34 10.26
CA ALA A 129 2.18 7.29 10.22
C ALA A 129 1.67 5.90 10.66
N GLY A 130 0.41 5.55 10.39
CA GLY A 130 -0.26 4.36 10.93
C GLY A 130 -0.59 3.25 9.93
N GLY A 131 -0.28 3.42 8.64
CA GLY A 131 -0.75 2.52 7.58
C GLY A 131 0.13 1.31 7.26
N VAL A 132 1.27 1.13 7.92
CA VAL A 132 2.10 -0.07 7.73
C VAL A 132 1.72 -1.06 8.83
N VAL A 133 0.63 -1.79 8.63
CA VAL A 133 0.43 -3.07 9.32
C VAL A 133 1.57 -3.95 8.88
N ILE A 134 2.57 -4.07 9.75
CA ILE A 134 3.84 -4.72 9.45
C ILE A 134 3.52 -6.17 9.11
N LEU A 135 3.83 -6.58 7.87
CA LEU A 135 3.84 -7.99 7.42
C LEU A 135 4.69 -8.90 8.34
N SER A 136 5.43 -8.34 9.30
CA SER A 136 6.08 -9.08 10.38
C SER A 136 5.08 -9.85 11.25
N GLN A 137 3.84 -9.37 11.44
CA GLN A 137 2.83 -10.08 12.24
C GLN A 137 2.38 -11.38 11.58
N VAL A 138 2.21 -11.38 10.25
CA VAL A 138 1.83 -12.59 9.48
C VAL A 138 2.96 -13.63 9.47
N LEU A 139 4.22 -13.20 9.55
CA LEU A 139 5.37 -14.11 9.63
C LEU A 139 5.63 -14.62 11.06
N SER A 140 5.33 -13.83 12.10
CA SER A 140 5.46 -14.27 13.49
C SER A 140 4.36 -15.24 13.93
N GLU A 141 3.17 -15.18 13.32
CA GLU A 141 2.04 -16.07 13.67
C GLU A 141 2.20 -17.51 13.14
N GLN A 142 3.12 -17.75 12.20
CA GLN A 142 3.40 -19.09 11.64
C GLN A 142 4.56 -19.82 12.34
N GLU A 143 5.30 -19.16 13.25
CA GLU A 143 6.35 -19.79 14.05
C GLU A 143 5.84 -20.29 15.42
N GLY A 144 4.58 -20.03 15.76
CA GLY A 144 3.97 -20.39 17.05
C GLY A 144 3.28 -21.76 17.14
N GLU A 145 3.14 -22.50 16.04
CA GLU A 145 2.32 -23.73 16.00
C GLU A 145 3.12 -25.04 15.81
N SER A 146 4.41 -25.03 16.17
CA SER A 146 5.19 -26.26 16.32
C SER A 146 6.22 -26.13 17.42
N MET A 147 5.73 -26.24 18.65
CA MET A 147 6.51 -26.76 19.76
C MET A 147 5.73 -27.90 20.43
#